data_AF-A0A2Z2HST0-F1
#
_entry.id   AF-A0A2Z2HST0-F1
#
_cell.length_a   1.000
_cell.length_b   1.000
_cell.length_c   1.000
_cell.angle_alpha   90.00
_cell.angle_beta   90.00
_cell.angle_gamma   90.00
#
_symmetry.space_group_name_H-M   'P 1'
#
loop_
_entity.id
_entity.type
_entity.pdbx_description
1 polymer ?
#
loop_
_entity_poly.entity_id
_entity_poly.type
_entity_poly.pdbx_seq_one_letter_code
_entity_poly.pdbx_strand_id
1 'polypeptide(L)' 'MPDCDYCGASYSDQEAYLEHIGSAHPNELGRIDRRRADEYGSLETVDETPAPVMGYVFIALVLLFSVAMVAYIVFVGF' A
#
# COMPACT_ATOMS: atom_id res chain seq x y z
N MET A 1 -10.07 -15.20 4.49
CA MET A 1 -9.68 -14.57 3.21
C MET A 1 -10.86 -13.75 2.72
N PRO A 2 -10.87 -12.43 2.95
CA PRO A 2 -11.72 -11.55 2.19
C PRO A 2 -11.26 -11.57 0.73
N ASP A 3 -12.19 -11.90 -0.16
CA ASP A 3 -12.02 -11.76 -1.59
C ASP A 3 -12.46 -10.36 -2.00
N CYS A 4 -11.78 -9.78 -3.00
CA CYS A 4 -12.18 -8.51 -3.55
C CYS A 4 -13.35 -8.67 -4.51
N ASP A 5 -14.48 -8.06 -4.17
CA ASP A 5 -15.71 -8.12 -4.98
C ASP A 5 -15.55 -7.44 -6.36
N TYR A 6 -14.51 -6.62 -6.55
CA TYR A 6 -14.27 -5.86 -7.80
C TYR A 6 -13.38 -6.61 -8.80
N CYS A 7 -12.38 -7.36 -8.33
CA CYS A 7 -11.39 -8.02 -9.21
C CYS A 7 -11.17 -9.52 -8.91
N GLY A 8 -11.80 -10.06 -7.86
CA GLY A 8 -11.68 -11.46 -7.47
C GLY A 8 -10.34 -11.82 -6.81
N ALA A 9 -9.51 -10.83 -6.44
CA ALA A 9 -8.26 -11.08 -5.73
C ALA A 9 -8.52 -11.49 -4.28
N SER A 10 -7.89 -12.59 -3.84
CA SER A 10 -7.96 -13.06 -2.45
C SER A 10 -6.84 -12.46 -1.60
N TYR A 11 -7.18 -11.96 -0.42
CA TYR A 11 -6.22 -11.43 0.55
C TYR A 11 -6.20 -12.28 1.81
N SER A 12 -5.01 -12.46 2.39
CA SER A 12 -4.83 -13.18 3.66
C SER A 12 -5.50 -12.46 4.82
N ASP A 13 -5.45 -11.12 4.79
CA ASP A 13 -5.81 -10.26 5.92
C ASP A 13 -6.76 -9.14 5.48
N GLN A 14 -7.62 -8.72 6.42
CA GLN A 14 -8.62 -7.65 6.20
C GLN A 14 -7.95 -6.32 5.86
N GLU A 15 -6.80 -6.05 6.46
CA GLU A 15 -5.96 -4.86 6.26
C GLU A 15 -5.44 -4.79 4.82
N ALA A 16 -4.92 -5.89 4.30
CA ALA A 16 -4.46 -6.00 2.91
C ALA A 16 -5.59 -5.80 1.90
N TYR A 17 -6.79 -6.27 2.23
CA TYR A 17 -7.99 -6.00 1.43
C TYR A 17 -8.35 -4.50 1.44
N LEU A 18 -8.35 -3.85 2.61
CA LEU A 18 -8.68 -2.43 2.74
C LEU A 18 -7.65 -1.53 2.04
N GLU A 19 -6.37 -1.87 2.10
CA GLU A 19 -5.27 -1.23 1.36
C GLU A 19 -5.48 -1.34 -0.16
N HIS A 20 -5.81 -2.54 -0.64
CA HIS A 20 -6.03 -2.80 -2.06
C HIS A 20 -7.22 -2.02 -2.61
N ILE A 21 -8.38 -2.04 -1.93
CA ILE A 21 -9.57 -1.36 -2.45
C ILE A 21 -9.42 0.16 -2.42
N GLY A 22 -8.67 0.71 -1.46
CA GLY A 22 -8.39 2.14 -1.35
C GLY A 22 -7.48 2.66 -2.46
N SER A 23 -6.52 1.84 -2.91
CA SER A 23 -5.53 2.19 -3.95
C SER A 23 -5.96 1.79 -5.36
N ALA A 24 -6.46 0.57 -5.56
CA ALA A 24 -6.79 0.02 -6.87
C ALA A 24 -8.22 0.36 -7.35
N HIS A 25 -9.16 0.55 -6.43
CA HIS A 25 -10.59 0.75 -6.74
C HIS A 25 -11.23 1.98 -6.08
N PRO A 26 -10.56 3.14 -5.90
CA PRO A 26 -11.10 4.27 -5.13
C PRO A 26 -12.44 4.81 -5.65
N ASN A 27 -12.63 4.75 -6.97
CA ASN A 27 -13.80 5.29 -7.68
C ASN A 27 -14.96 4.28 -7.76
N GLU A 28 -14.68 2.99 -7.57
CA GLU A 28 -15.64 1.91 -7.69
C GLU A 28 -16.19 1.51 -6.31
N LEU A 29 -15.54 1.94 -5.23
CA LEU A 29 -15.99 1.75 -3.85
C LEU A 29 -17.42 2.26 -3.63
N GLY A 30 -18.27 1.35 -3.18
CA GLY A 30 -19.58 1.68 -2.61
C GLY A 30 -19.45 2.59 -1.38
N ARG A 31 -20.55 3.26 -1.01
CA ARG A 31 -20.55 4.23 0.10
C ARG A 31 -20.04 3.65 1.43
N ILE A 32 -20.31 2.36 1.68
CA ILE A 32 -19.88 1.66 2.90
C ILE A 32 -18.39 1.32 2.83
N ASP A 33 -17.93 0.75 1.72
CA ASP A 33 -16.53 0.34 1.56
C ASP A 33 -15.60 1.56 1.54
N ARG A 34 -16.04 2.66 0.92
CA ARG A 34 -15.33 3.93 0.98
C ARG A 34 -15.14 4.40 2.41
N ARG A 35 -16.18 4.36 3.24
CA ARG A 35 -16.08 4.74 4.65
C ARG A 35 -15.07 3.87 5.40
N ARG A 36 -15.04 2.56 5.13
CA ARG A 36 -14.10 1.63 5.77
C ARG A 36 -12.65 1.85 5.32
N ALA A 37 -12.43 2.09 4.02
CA ALA A 37 -11.12 2.40 3.47
C ALA A 37 -10.60 3.77 3.98
N ASP A 38 -11.50 4.75 4.09
CA ASP A 38 -11.21 6.07 4.68
C ASP A 38 -10.84 5.98 6.16
N GLU A 39 -11.61 5.21 6.94
CA GLU A 39 -11.34 4.99 8.38
C GLU A 39 -10.02 4.22 8.62
N TYR A 40 -9.63 3.38 7.67
CA TYR A 40 -8.33 2.70 7.67
C TYR A 40 -7.18 3.60 7.16
N GLY A 41 -7.49 4.66 6.40
CA GLY A 41 -6.51 5.57 5.80
C GLY A 41 -5.92 5.07 4.48
N SER A 42 -6.58 4.14 3.78
CA SER A 42 -6.12 3.63 2.48
C SER A 42 -6.65 4.42 1.27
N LEU A 43 -7.56 5.37 1.49
CA LEU A 43 -7.91 6.33 0.44
C LEU A 43 -6.83 7.40 0.36
N GLU A 44 -6.17 7.49 -0.79
CA GLU A 44 -5.34 8.63 -1.15
C GLU A 44 -6.24 9.86 -1.36
N THR A 45 -6.68 10.47 -0.27
CA THR A 45 -7.25 11.82 -0.32
C THR A 45 -6.09 12.76 -0.62
N VAL A 46 -6.11 13.36 -1.80
CA VAL A 46 -5.28 14.50 -2.16
C VAL A 46 -5.81 15.72 -1.40
N ASP A 47 -5.85 15.63 -0.08
CA ASP A 47 -6.07 16.74 0.83
C ASP A 47 -4.75 16.96 1.56
N GLU A 48 -4.38 18.23 1.67
CA GLU A 48 -3.10 18.79 2.12
C GLU A 48 -2.77 18.47 3.59
N THR A 49 -2.77 17.19 3.95
CA THR A 49 -2.32 16.67 5.24
C THR A 49 -0.80 16.51 5.20
N PRO A 50 -0.08 16.84 6.29
CA PRO A 50 1.37 16.67 6.33
C PRO A 50 1.65 15.20 6.03
N ALA A 51 2.27 14.97 4.88
CA ALA A 51 2.65 13.66 4.36
C ALA A 51 2.97 12.70 5.52
N PRO A 52 2.42 11.48 5.55
CA PRO A 52 2.74 10.51 6.58
C PRO A 52 4.24 10.26 6.49
N VAL A 53 5.01 10.90 7.37
CA VAL A 53 6.48 10.90 7.34
C VAL A 53 6.98 9.44 7.40
N MET A 54 6.19 8.57 8.04
CA MET A 54 6.38 7.12 8.04
C MET A 54 6.33 6.46 6.66
N GLY A 55 5.43 6.86 5.76
CA GLY A 55 5.35 6.31 4.40
C GLY A 55 6.59 6.65 3.58
N TYR A 56 7.04 7.91 3.64
CA TYR A 56 8.28 8.34 2.99
C TYR A 56 9.52 7.67 3.60
N VAL A 57 9.57 7.52 4.93
CA VAL A 57 10.66 6.82 5.62
C VAL A 57 10.71 5.35 5.22
N PHE A 58 9.56 4.69 5.13
CA PHE A 58 9.48 3.29 4.71
C PHE A 58 9.96 3.10 3.26
N ILE A 59 9.48 3.95 2.34
CA ILE A 59 9.93 3.93 0.94
C ILE A 59 11.44 4.18 0.83
N ALA A 60 11.96 5.18 1.55
CA ALA A 60 13.38 5.49 1.57
C ALA A 60 14.22 4.31 2.11
N LEU A 61 13.75 3.63 3.16
CA LEU A 61 14.41 2.47 3.74
C LEU A 61 14.44 1.31 2.74
N VAL A 62 13.30 0.98 2.12
CA VAL A 62 13.21 -0.10 1.13
C VAL A 62 14.12 0.17 -0.06
N LEU A 63 14.15 1.41 -0.58
CA LEU A 63 15.06 1.80 -1.67
C LEU A 63 16.52 1.65 -1.26
N LEU A 64 16.89 2.14 -0.08
CA LEU A 64 18.26 2.05 0.41
C LEU A 64 18.69 0.59 0.57
N PHE A 65 17.84 -0.24 1.18
CA PHE A 65 18.09 -1.66 1.35
C PHE A 65 18.26 -2.38 0.00
N SER A 66 17.40 -2.06 -0.97
CA SER A 66 17.46 -2.63 -2.32
C SER A 66 18.77 -2.28 -3.02
N VAL A 67 19.19 -1.01 -2.97
CA VAL A 67 20.46 -0.56 -3.53
C VAL A 67 21.64 -1.24 -2.85
N ALA A 68 21.62 -1.33 -1.51
CA ALA A 68 22.67 -1.99 -0.75
C ALA A 68 22.78 -3.48 -1.07
N MET A 69 21.65 -4.19 -1.23
CA MET A 69 21.62 -5.59 -1.60
C MET A 69 22.19 -5.82 -3.01
N VAL A 70 21.82 -5.00 -3.99
CA VAL A 70 22.38 -5.06 -5.34
C VAL A 70 23.89 -4.81 -5.31
N ALA A 71 24.34 -3.78 -4.59
CA ALA A 71 25.76 -3.48 -4.44
C ALA A 71 26.50 -4.66 -3.79
N TYR A 72 25.96 -5.25 -2.72
CA TYR A 72 26.56 -6.40 -2.06
C TYR A 72 26.73 -7.59 -3.01
N ILE A 73 25.71 -7.93 -3.79
CA ILE A 73 25.78 -9.03 -4.77
C ILE A 73 26.84 -8.75 -5.83
N VAL A 74 26.93 -7.52 -6.33
CA VAL A 74 27.91 -7.15 -7.36
C VAL A 74 29.34 -7.17 -6.84
N PHE A 75 29.59 -6.71 -5.60
CA PHE A 75 30.94 -6.60 -5.05
C PHE A 75 31.46 -7.86 -4.35
N VAL A 76 30.56 -8.71 -3.84
CA VAL A 76 30.93 -9.95 -3.11
C VAL A 76 30.71 -11.19 -3.98
N GLY A 77 29.79 -11.13 -4.94
CA GLY A 77 29.53 -12.21 -5.89
C GLY A 77 30.46 -12.23 -7.12
N PHE A 78 31.31 -11.22 -7.28
CA PHE A 78 32.34 -11.13 -8.33
C PHE A 78 33.74 -11.28 -7.70
#